data_AF-A0A550BRR2-F1
#
_entry.id   AF-A0A550BRR2-F1
#
_cell.length_a   1.000
_cell.length_b   1.000
_cell.length_c   1.000
_cell.angle_alpha   90.00
_cell.angle_beta   90.00
_cell.angle_gamma   90.00
#
_symmetry.space_group_name_H-M   'P 1'
#
loop_
_entity.id
_entity.type
_entity.pdbx_description
1 polymer ?
#
loop_
_entity_poly.entity_id
_entity_poly.type
_entity_poly.pdbx_seq_one_letter_code
_entity_poly.pdbx_strand_id
1 'polypeptide(L)'
;MVQSNFCGPTAIAFLEWTTPSSLSSLSPYSSTLSVILNETGGIDVFYIVTNVGRRKRDLAWIQEKLAQWDAGDVAKQEGPVEHEVLDSWGLLALQSPEAAGYIRTLASFDLRTLTFGKSAFIFIPPSQTVGVAQLLSQPSSVQLIGLGARNSLLLEAG
;
A
#
# COMPACT_ATOMS: atom_id res chain seq x y z
N MET A 1 6.04 -5.77 6.02
CA MET A 1 4.69 -5.21 6.19
C MET A 1 3.67 -6.29 5.91
N VAL A 2 2.38 -6.03 6.07
CA VAL A 2 1.31 -6.82 5.42
C VAL A 2 0.82 -5.99 4.24
N GLN A 3 0.62 -6.61 3.09
CA GLN A 3 0.09 -5.99 1.88
C GLN A 3 -1.30 -6.56 1.62
N SER A 4 -2.27 -5.73 1.24
CA SER A 4 -3.63 -6.18 0.97
C SER A 4 -4.31 -5.38 -0.12
N ASN A 5 -5.13 -6.06 -0.93
CA ASN A 5 -6.12 -5.41 -1.78
C ASN A 5 -7.47 -5.41 -1.06
N PHE A 6 -8.19 -4.31 -1.13
CA PHE A 6 -9.62 -4.24 -0.84
C PHE A 6 -10.34 -3.88 -2.13
N CYS A 7 -11.35 -4.67 -2.52
CA CYS A 7 -12.05 -4.56 -3.78
C CYS A 7 -13.56 -4.60 -3.56
N GLY A 8 -14.32 -4.00 -4.48
CA GLY A 8 -15.78 -4.10 -4.52
C GLY A 8 -16.48 -2.74 -4.41
N PRO A 9 -17.77 -2.68 -4.77
CA PRO A 9 -18.50 -1.41 -4.91
C PRO A 9 -18.60 -0.63 -3.59
N THR A 10 -18.60 -1.33 -2.45
CA THR A 10 -18.68 -0.71 -1.11
C THR A 10 -17.34 -0.67 -0.37
N ALA A 11 -16.21 -1.00 -1.03
CA ALA A 11 -14.88 -1.19 -0.45
C ALA A 11 -14.34 -0.03 0.41
N ILE A 12 -14.97 1.14 0.33
CA ILE A 12 -14.46 2.40 0.84
C ILE A 12 -15.46 3.13 1.69
N ALA A 13 -16.73 3.06 1.31
CA ALA A 13 -17.78 3.14 2.30
C ALA A 13 -17.35 2.31 3.53
N PHE A 14 -16.75 1.12 3.34
CA PHE A 14 -15.96 0.37 4.34
C PHE A 14 -14.61 0.98 4.78
N LEU A 15 -13.67 1.38 3.91
CA LEU A 15 -12.35 1.88 4.31
C LEU A 15 -12.34 3.27 4.99
N GLU A 16 -13.11 4.24 4.53
CA GLU A 16 -13.42 5.44 5.32
C GLU A 16 -14.33 5.07 6.53
N TRP A 17 -15.20 4.06 6.47
CA TRP A 17 -15.84 3.51 7.69
C TRP A 17 -14.84 2.94 8.71
N THR A 18 -13.61 2.63 8.27
CA THR A 18 -12.54 2.08 9.11
C THR A 18 -11.30 2.99 9.20
N THR A 19 -11.33 4.26 8.71
CA THR A 19 -10.20 5.21 8.72
C THR A 19 -10.66 6.68 8.65
N PRO A 20 -9.88 7.70 9.08
CA PRO A 20 -10.28 9.11 8.99
C PRO A 20 -9.96 9.75 7.63
N SER A 21 -9.33 9.02 6.72
CA SER A 21 -8.78 9.59 5.49
C SER A 21 -9.87 9.67 4.46
N SER A 22 -10.21 10.85 3.94
CA SER A 22 -11.17 11.00 2.83
C SER A 22 -10.63 10.43 1.51
N LEU A 23 -10.62 9.11 1.39
CA LEU A 23 -10.17 8.35 0.24
C LEU A 23 -10.94 8.73 -1.03
N SER A 24 -12.22 9.03 -0.92
CA SER A 24 -13.11 9.57 -1.96
C SER A 24 -12.62 10.86 -2.63
N SER A 25 -11.73 11.61 -1.97
CA SER A 25 -11.06 12.79 -2.55
C SER A 25 -9.77 12.47 -3.31
N LEU A 26 -9.25 11.24 -3.20
CA LEU A 26 -8.03 10.81 -3.86
C LEU A 26 -8.30 10.56 -5.35
N SER A 27 -7.35 11.01 -6.17
CA SER A 27 -7.30 10.63 -7.59
C SER A 27 -6.72 9.22 -7.73
N PRO A 28 -7.06 8.47 -8.80
CA PRO A 28 -6.39 7.22 -9.12
C PRO A 28 -4.86 7.38 -9.09
N TYR A 29 -4.16 6.38 -8.53
CA TYR A 29 -2.72 6.41 -8.28
C TYR A 29 -2.25 7.57 -7.37
N SER A 30 -3.08 7.98 -6.41
CA SER A 30 -2.63 8.74 -5.24
C SER A 30 -2.88 8.00 -3.94
N SER A 31 -2.11 8.37 -2.91
CA SER A 31 -2.07 7.71 -1.62
C SER A 31 -1.98 8.73 -0.49
N THR A 32 -2.45 8.34 0.68
CA THR A 32 -2.34 9.12 1.91
C THR A 32 -1.94 8.21 3.07
N LEU A 33 -1.28 8.77 4.08
CA LEU A 33 -1.08 8.05 5.33
C LEU A 33 -2.41 8.06 6.09
N SER A 34 -2.80 6.90 6.61
CA SER A 34 -4.01 6.74 7.39
C SER A 34 -3.78 5.94 8.67
N VAL A 35 -4.75 6.04 9.57
CA VAL A 35 -4.85 5.25 10.80
C VAL A 35 -6.22 4.58 10.81
N ILE A 36 -6.32 3.39 11.40
CA ILE A 36 -7.61 2.68 11.48
C ILE A 36 -8.50 3.39 12.52
N LEU A 37 -9.59 4.00 12.06
CA LEU A 37 -10.61 4.75 12.81
C LEU A 37 -12.01 4.46 12.24
N ASN A 38 -12.85 5.50 12.09
CA ASN A 38 -14.28 5.48 11.76
C ASN A 38 -14.75 6.96 11.53
N GLU A 39 -15.60 7.38 10.57
CA GLU A 39 -16.35 6.64 9.53
C GLU A 39 -16.50 7.39 8.15
N THR A 40 -17.02 6.66 7.12
CA THR A 40 -17.75 7.05 5.86
C THR A 40 -17.03 7.57 4.57
N GLY A 41 -17.05 6.84 3.40
CA GLY A 41 -16.83 7.39 2.00
C GLY A 41 -15.94 6.64 0.91
N GLY A 42 -16.18 6.84 -0.43
CA GLY A 42 -15.87 6.03 -1.70
C GLY A 42 -14.45 5.88 -2.42
N ILE A 43 -14.35 5.13 -3.59
CA ILE A 43 -13.28 4.52 -4.56
C ILE A 43 -13.11 2.94 -4.76
N ASP A 44 -13.35 2.34 -5.94
CA ASP A 44 -13.39 0.86 -6.19
C ASP A 44 -12.29 -0.13 -5.68
N VAL A 45 -10.98 0.20 -5.66
CA VAL A 45 -9.91 -0.75 -5.23
C VAL A 45 -8.76 -0.04 -4.50
N PHE A 46 -8.33 -0.59 -3.36
CA PHE A 46 -7.18 -0.09 -2.59
C PHE A 46 -6.10 -1.11 -2.33
N TYR A 47 -4.86 -0.70 -2.60
CA TYR A 47 -3.67 -1.34 -2.06
C TYR A 47 -3.29 -0.70 -0.71
N ILE A 48 -3.38 -1.47 0.37
CA ILE A 48 -3.11 -1.03 1.75
C ILE A 48 -1.91 -1.80 2.33
N VAL A 49 -1.08 -1.07 3.09
CA VAL A 49 0.13 -1.60 3.71
C VAL A 49 0.10 -1.36 5.23
N THR A 50 -0.02 -2.43 6.03
CA THR A 50 -0.05 -2.35 7.50
C THR A 50 1.22 -2.90 8.15
N ASN A 51 1.42 -2.60 9.44
CA ASN A 51 2.62 -2.99 10.17
C ASN A 51 2.66 -4.51 10.42
N VAL A 52 3.77 -5.16 10.03
CA VAL A 52 3.93 -6.62 10.21
C VAL A 52 3.84 -7.06 11.67
N GLY A 53 4.33 -6.25 12.62
CA GLY A 53 4.26 -6.55 14.06
C GLY A 53 2.82 -6.54 14.62
N ARG A 54 1.87 -6.06 13.84
CA ARG A 54 0.45 -6.00 14.17
C ARG A 54 -0.41 -6.98 13.37
N ARG A 55 0.16 -7.69 12.39
CA ARG A 55 -0.53 -8.59 11.44
C ARG A 55 -1.69 -9.38 12.05
N LYS A 56 -1.44 -10.17 13.09
CA LYS A 56 -2.47 -11.04 13.70
C LYS A 56 -3.66 -10.25 14.25
N ARG A 57 -3.40 -9.09 14.88
CA ARG A 57 -4.45 -8.23 15.45
C ARG A 57 -5.21 -7.50 14.36
N ASP A 58 -4.48 -6.89 13.43
CA ASP A 58 -5.08 -6.04 12.40
C ASP A 58 -5.88 -6.90 11.40
N LEU A 59 -5.39 -8.09 10.99
CA LEU A 59 -6.16 -9.01 10.14
C LEU A 59 -7.42 -9.55 10.82
N ALA A 60 -7.35 -9.94 12.10
CA ALA A 60 -8.53 -10.41 12.83
C ALA A 60 -9.59 -9.30 12.97
N TRP A 61 -9.15 -8.06 13.21
CA TRP A 61 -10.02 -6.89 13.27
C TRP A 61 -10.64 -6.56 11.90
N ILE A 62 -9.86 -6.62 10.82
CA ILE A 62 -10.37 -6.43 9.45
C ILE A 62 -11.44 -7.48 9.14
N GLN A 63 -11.20 -8.77 9.45
CA GLN A 63 -12.17 -9.84 9.25
C GLN A 63 -13.47 -9.64 10.04
N GLU A 64 -13.37 -9.23 11.31
CA GLU A 64 -14.54 -8.86 12.13
C GLU A 64 -15.34 -7.73 11.50
N LYS A 65 -14.64 -6.70 10.98
CA LYS A 65 -15.26 -5.50 10.42
C LYS A 65 -15.87 -5.72 9.04
N LEU A 66 -15.25 -6.56 8.18
CA LEU A 66 -15.84 -7.02 6.93
C LEU A 66 -17.13 -7.81 7.21
N ALA A 67 -17.10 -8.75 8.15
CA ALA A 67 -18.30 -9.51 8.53
C ALA A 67 -19.42 -8.61 9.10
N GLN A 68 -19.08 -7.55 9.82
CA GLN A 68 -20.03 -6.53 10.29
C GLN A 68 -20.59 -5.69 9.12
N TRP A 69 -19.74 -5.30 8.17
CA TRP A 69 -20.10 -4.49 7.01
C TRP A 69 -20.99 -5.25 6.01
N ASP A 70 -20.60 -6.46 5.63
CA ASP A 70 -21.30 -7.31 4.67
C ASP A 70 -22.66 -7.79 5.21
N ALA A 71 -22.84 -7.83 6.53
CA ALA A 71 -24.13 -8.05 7.18
C ALA A 71 -25.04 -6.80 7.21
N GLY A 72 -24.52 -5.63 6.88
CA GLY A 72 -25.23 -4.36 6.80
C GLY A 72 -26.05 -4.20 5.52
N ASP A 73 -27.00 -3.25 5.52
CA ASP A 73 -27.92 -3.10 4.39
C ASP A 73 -27.28 -2.48 3.15
N VAL A 74 -26.23 -1.66 3.32
CA VAL A 74 -25.44 -1.10 2.21
C VAL A 74 -24.81 -2.21 1.39
N ALA A 75 -24.08 -3.14 2.03
CA ALA A 75 -23.44 -4.25 1.33
C ALA A 75 -24.43 -5.25 0.73
N LYS A 76 -25.60 -5.46 1.36
CA LYS A 76 -26.68 -6.28 0.77
C LYS A 76 -27.33 -5.67 -0.48
N GLN A 77 -27.34 -4.34 -0.60
CA GLN A 77 -27.95 -3.63 -1.72
C GLN A 77 -26.95 -3.37 -2.86
N GLU A 78 -25.73 -2.96 -2.50
CA GLU A 78 -24.72 -2.48 -3.46
C GLU A 78 -23.61 -3.49 -3.74
N GLY A 79 -23.33 -4.41 -2.81
CA GLY A 79 -22.34 -5.49 -2.93
C GLY A 79 -21.32 -5.53 -1.77
N PRO A 80 -20.75 -6.70 -1.46
CA PRO A 80 -19.81 -6.88 -0.36
C PRO A 80 -18.41 -6.30 -0.65
N VAL A 81 -17.53 -6.36 0.35
CA VAL A 81 -16.11 -5.98 0.21
C VAL A 81 -15.22 -7.21 0.23
N GLU A 82 -14.46 -7.41 -0.84
CA GLU A 82 -13.45 -8.46 -0.91
C GLU A 82 -12.11 -7.97 -0.33
N HIS A 83 -11.49 -8.79 0.50
CA HIS A 83 -10.16 -8.53 1.08
C HIS A 83 -9.18 -9.64 0.73
N GLU A 84 -8.15 -9.30 -0.04
CA GLU A 84 -7.06 -10.20 -0.43
C GLU A 84 -5.79 -9.83 0.35
N VAL A 85 -5.16 -10.81 1.02
CA VAL A 85 -3.83 -10.64 1.61
C VAL A 85 -2.76 -11.11 0.63
N LEU A 86 -1.86 -10.20 0.25
CA LEU A 86 -0.84 -10.40 -0.78
C LEU A 86 0.40 -11.13 -0.22
N ASP A 87 0.20 -12.36 0.27
CA ASP A 87 1.24 -13.12 0.99
C ASP A 87 2.42 -13.60 0.13
N SER A 88 2.23 -13.73 -1.19
CA SER A 88 3.30 -14.09 -2.14
C SER A 88 4.02 -12.87 -2.75
N TRP A 89 3.81 -11.67 -2.22
CA TRP A 89 4.38 -10.43 -2.76
C TRP A 89 5.54 -9.90 -1.90
N GLY A 90 6.65 -9.56 -2.56
CA GLY A 90 7.75 -8.83 -1.95
C GLY A 90 7.49 -7.32 -1.91
N LEU A 91 8.09 -6.63 -0.92
CA LEU A 91 8.07 -5.17 -0.84
C LEU A 91 9.49 -4.65 -0.60
N LEU A 92 9.97 -3.80 -1.50
CA LEU A 92 11.29 -3.15 -1.42
C LEU A 92 11.10 -1.64 -1.24
N ALA A 93 11.96 -1.02 -0.42
CA ALA A 93 12.04 0.42 -0.27
C ALA A 93 13.45 0.88 -0.67
N LEU A 94 13.53 1.74 -1.68
CA LEU A 94 14.77 2.37 -2.14
C LEU A 94 14.68 3.86 -1.85
N GLN A 95 15.56 4.37 -0.99
CA GLN A 95 15.51 5.74 -0.48
C GLN A 95 16.87 6.43 -0.66
N SER A 96 16.97 7.32 -1.65
CA SER A 96 18.05 8.29 -1.81
C SER A 96 17.60 9.39 -2.80
N PRO A 97 18.30 10.54 -2.90
CA PRO A 97 18.03 11.54 -3.94
C PRO A 97 18.14 10.97 -5.38
N GLU A 98 18.96 9.94 -5.57
CA GLU A 98 19.20 9.25 -6.84
C GLU A 98 18.24 8.09 -7.10
N ALA A 99 17.34 7.74 -6.16
CA ALA A 99 16.48 6.56 -6.24
C ALA A 99 15.68 6.48 -7.54
N ALA A 100 15.10 7.62 -7.97
CA ALA A 100 14.39 7.73 -9.24
C ALA A 100 15.28 7.45 -10.47
N GLY A 101 16.59 7.71 -10.38
CA GLY A 101 17.57 7.37 -11.41
C GLY A 101 17.75 5.86 -11.56
N TYR A 102 17.80 5.12 -10.45
CA TYR A 102 18.00 3.66 -10.47
C TYR A 102 16.80 2.89 -11.01
N ILE A 103 15.57 3.32 -10.71
CA ILE A 103 14.33 2.71 -11.24
C ILE A 103 13.91 3.24 -12.62
N ARG A 104 14.59 4.25 -13.18
CA ARG A 104 14.21 4.89 -14.46
C ARG A 104 14.13 3.91 -15.63
N THR A 105 14.98 2.89 -15.67
CA THR A 105 15.00 1.87 -16.72
C THR A 105 13.82 0.91 -16.65
N LEU A 106 13.12 0.85 -15.51
CA LEU A 106 11.94 0.02 -15.29
C LEU A 106 10.63 0.77 -15.59
N ALA A 107 10.67 2.10 -15.73
CA ALA A 107 9.51 2.96 -15.93
C ALA A 107 9.40 3.43 -17.39
N SER A 108 8.21 3.30 -17.97
CA SER A 108 7.85 3.84 -19.30
C SER A 108 7.38 5.31 -19.26
N PHE A 109 7.44 5.95 -18.09
CA PHE A 109 6.92 7.29 -17.83
C PHE A 109 7.91 8.13 -17.00
N ASP A 110 7.67 9.44 -16.92
CA ASP A 110 8.57 10.35 -16.19
C ASP A 110 8.36 10.28 -14.69
N LEU A 111 9.28 9.61 -13.99
CA LEU A 111 9.27 9.46 -12.52
C LEU A 111 9.25 10.79 -11.76
N ARG A 112 9.66 11.92 -12.36
CA ARG A 112 9.57 13.25 -11.74
C ARG A 112 8.13 13.71 -11.50
N THR A 113 7.16 13.09 -12.17
CA THR A 113 5.72 13.30 -11.94
C THR A 113 5.19 12.60 -10.68
N LEU A 114 5.95 11.65 -10.12
CA LEU A 114 5.63 10.97 -8.86
C LEU A 114 6.12 11.82 -7.67
N THR A 115 5.39 12.90 -7.40
CA THR A 115 5.57 13.69 -6.18
C THR A 115 5.03 12.97 -4.94
N PHE A 116 5.23 13.55 -3.75
CA PHE A 116 4.74 12.96 -2.51
C PHE A 116 3.23 12.66 -2.57
N GLY A 117 2.83 11.46 -2.14
CA GLY A 117 1.44 10.98 -2.24
C GLY A 117 0.99 10.55 -3.65
N LYS A 118 1.88 10.54 -4.65
CA LYS A 118 1.61 9.93 -5.97
C LYS A 118 2.31 8.59 -6.11
N SER A 119 1.69 7.70 -6.89
CA SER A 119 2.20 6.37 -7.22
C SER A 119 2.02 6.08 -8.71
N ALA A 120 2.54 4.95 -9.16
CA ALA A 120 2.24 4.38 -10.46
C ALA A 120 2.41 2.86 -10.38
N PHE A 121 1.73 2.15 -11.27
CA PHE A 121 1.87 0.70 -11.39
C PHE A 121 2.89 0.34 -12.48
N ILE A 122 3.83 -0.54 -12.15
CA ILE A 122 4.77 -1.16 -13.08
C ILE A 122 4.65 -2.66 -12.87
N PHE A 123 4.25 -3.39 -13.93
CA PHE A 123 4.19 -4.85 -13.87
C PHE A 123 5.58 -5.46 -13.96
N ILE A 124 5.97 -6.26 -12.96
CA ILE A 124 7.19 -7.05 -12.95
C ILE A 124 6.79 -8.53 -13.00
N PRO A 125 7.17 -9.30 -14.03
CA PRO A 125 6.91 -10.73 -14.06
C PRO A 125 7.54 -11.44 -12.85
N PRO A 126 6.87 -12.45 -12.23
CA PRO A 126 7.41 -13.15 -11.07
C PRO A 126 8.81 -13.78 -11.29
N SER A 127 9.12 -14.19 -12.51
CA SER A 127 10.44 -14.69 -12.91
C SER A 127 11.55 -13.63 -12.90
N GLN A 128 11.19 -12.34 -12.91
CA GLN A 128 12.13 -11.21 -12.93
C GLN A 128 12.29 -10.53 -11.56
N THR A 129 11.45 -10.86 -10.56
CA THR A 129 11.46 -10.20 -9.24
C THR A 129 12.85 -10.18 -8.58
N VAL A 130 13.57 -11.32 -8.62
CA VAL A 130 14.94 -11.41 -8.08
C VAL A 130 15.93 -10.58 -8.91
N GLY A 131 15.79 -10.60 -10.24
CA GLY A 131 16.64 -9.82 -11.15
C GLY A 131 16.49 -8.30 -10.96
N VAL A 132 15.27 -7.83 -10.71
CA VAL A 132 15.01 -6.42 -10.37
C VAL A 132 15.64 -6.06 -9.03
N ALA A 133 15.45 -6.89 -7.99
CA ALA A 133 16.08 -6.65 -6.68
C ALA A 133 17.61 -6.59 -6.78
N GLN A 134 18.21 -7.50 -7.56
CA GLN A 134 19.65 -7.51 -7.83
C GLN A 134 20.08 -6.23 -8.57
N LEU A 135 19.41 -5.85 -9.66
CA LEU A 135 19.70 -4.64 -10.44
C LEU A 135 19.70 -3.37 -9.55
N LEU A 136 18.72 -3.23 -8.66
CA LEU A 136 18.64 -2.08 -7.75
C LEU A 136 19.76 -2.07 -6.69
N SER A 137 20.37 -3.23 -6.39
CA SER A 137 21.50 -3.36 -5.46
C SER A 137 22.89 -3.29 -6.13
N GLN A 138 22.98 -3.21 -7.47
CA GLN A 138 24.26 -3.15 -8.18
C GLN A 138 25.05 -1.84 -8.02
N PRO A 139 24.44 -0.63 -7.94
CA PRO A 139 25.20 0.60 -7.79
C PRO A 139 25.94 0.63 -6.44
N SER A 140 27.22 0.96 -6.43
CA SER A 140 28.05 1.00 -5.21
C SER A 140 27.62 2.03 -4.18
N SER A 141 26.80 3.00 -4.59
CA SER A 141 26.12 3.99 -3.74
C SER A 141 24.88 3.42 -3.03
N VAL A 142 24.34 2.28 -3.46
CA VAL A 142 23.23 1.60 -2.80
C VAL A 142 23.78 0.63 -1.77
N GLN A 143 23.24 0.69 -0.56
CA GLN A 143 23.60 -0.21 0.54
C GLN A 143 22.34 -0.85 1.12
N LEU A 144 22.42 -2.15 1.43
CA LEU A 144 21.34 -2.85 2.14
C LEU A 144 21.35 -2.44 3.61
N ILE A 145 20.26 -1.84 4.08
CA ILE A 145 20.12 -1.41 5.48
C ILE A 145 19.20 -2.35 6.28
N GLY A 146 19.58 -2.59 7.53
CA GLY A 146 18.79 -3.37 8.49
C GLY A 146 17.77 -2.53 9.27
N LEU A 147 17.03 -3.19 10.16
CA LEU A 147 15.99 -2.56 10.99
C LEU A 147 16.51 -1.42 11.87
N GLY A 148 17.76 -1.50 12.37
CA GLY A 148 18.36 -0.45 13.22
C GLY A 148 18.48 0.88 12.49
N ALA A 149 19.17 0.90 11.34
CA ALA A 149 19.32 2.11 10.52
C ALA A 149 17.96 2.65 10.04
N ARG A 150 17.03 1.77 9.63
CA ARG A 150 15.65 2.16 9.30
C ARG A 150 14.94 2.88 10.46
N ASN A 151 15.14 2.42 11.70
CA ASN A 151 14.49 3.03 12.86
C ASN A 151 15.11 4.40 13.20
N SER A 152 16.43 4.57 13.08
CA SER A 152 17.08 5.87 13.24
C SER A 152 16.58 6.89 12.21
N LEU A 153 16.58 6.54 10.93
CA LEU A 153 16.09 7.40 9.85
C LEU A 153 14.62 7.81 10.03
N LEU A 154 13.78 6.91 10.55
CA LEU A 154 12.39 7.24 10.87
C LEU A 154 12.29 8.26 12.00
N LEU A 155 13.06 8.09 13.09
CA LEU A 155 13.07 9.02 14.22
C LEU A 155 13.57 10.42 13.84
N GLU A 156 14.48 10.52 12.87
CA GLU A 156 14.99 11.79 12.35
C GLU A 156 13.99 12.50 11.42
N ALA A 157 13.08 11.77 10.78
CA ALA A 157 12.07 12.31 9.86
C ALA A 157 10.82 12.89 10.56
N GLY A 158 10.56 12.49 11.81
CA GLY A 158 9.37 12.86 12.59
C GLY A 158 8.17 11.93 12.44
#